data_AF-A0A957V9K3-F1
#
_entry.id   AF-A0A957V9K3-F1
#
_cell.length_a   1.000
_cell.length_b   1.000
_cell.length_c   1.000
_cell.angle_alpha   90.00
_cell.angle_beta   90.00
_cell.angle_gamma   90.00
#
_symmetry.space_group_name_H-M   'P 1'
#
loop_
_entity.id
_entity.type
_entity.pdbx_description
1 polymer ?
#
loop_
_entity_poly.entity_id
_entity_poly.type
_entity_poly.pdbx_seq_one_letter_code
_entity_poly.pdbx_strand_id
1 'polypeptide(L)'
;GIHTTADDSSHYEPAELKEQWHDRDPVLRLQRYLEKQGQWSAAIGEAMEADIAAQLDAAWKEAQAYPVSTVEESLTHVFAEMTPRLRQQLEMLKGESNHA
;
A
#
# COMPACT_ATOMS: atom_id res chain seq x y z
N GLY A 1 14.96 3.15 1.26
CA GLY A 1 13.95 4.19 0.98
C GLY A 1 13.83 5.11 2.17
N ILE A 2 12.84 6.00 2.18
CA ILE A 2 12.44 6.76 3.38
C ILE A 2 11.57 5.87 4.29
N HIS A 3 11.47 6.19 5.58
CA HIS A 3 10.73 5.36 6.54
C HIS A 3 9.25 5.26 6.18
N THR A 4 8.65 6.40 5.81
CA THR A 4 7.31 6.53 5.25
C THR A 4 7.27 7.74 4.32
N THR A 5 6.19 7.93 3.56
CA THR A 5 6.01 9.11 2.70
C THR A 5 5.98 10.45 3.45
N ALA A 6 5.79 10.44 4.78
CA ALA A 6 5.79 11.63 5.63
C ALA A 6 7.17 11.96 6.21
N ASP A 7 8.18 11.15 5.92
CA ASP A 7 9.51 11.23 6.50
C ASP A 7 10.57 11.63 5.47
N ASP A 8 11.58 12.38 5.92
CA ASP A 8 12.76 12.71 5.13
C ASP A 8 14.00 12.14 5.81
N SER A 9 14.42 10.97 5.31
CA SER A 9 15.57 10.24 5.88
C SER A 9 16.91 10.94 5.65
N SER A 10 17.00 11.92 4.74
CA SER A 10 18.25 12.65 4.50
C SER A 10 18.72 13.46 5.72
N HIS A 11 17.83 13.78 6.66
CA HIS A 11 18.16 14.47 7.89
C HIS A 11 18.98 13.64 8.89
N TYR A 12 18.90 12.31 8.80
CA TYR A 12 19.49 11.43 9.81
C TYR A 12 20.20 10.19 9.25
N GLU A 13 20.08 9.92 7.94
CA GLU A 13 20.81 8.86 7.24
C GLU A 13 21.88 9.44 6.31
N PRO A 14 23.15 9.06 6.50
CA PRO A 14 24.23 9.35 5.55
C PRO A 14 23.94 8.76 4.16
N ALA A 15 24.24 9.52 3.10
CA ALA A 15 24.01 9.08 1.72
C ALA A 15 24.84 7.84 1.36
N GLU A 16 26.02 7.70 1.95
CA GLU A 16 26.98 6.60 1.71
C GLU A 16 26.41 5.24 2.15
N LEU A 17 25.51 5.23 3.14
CA LEU A 17 24.82 3.99 3.54
C LEU A 17 23.94 3.48 2.41
N LYS A 18 23.19 4.35 1.72
CA LYS A 18 22.32 3.93 0.62
C LYS A 18 23.11 3.28 -0.52
N GLU A 19 24.28 3.83 -0.84
CA GLU A 19 25.17 3.26 -1.86
C GLU A 19 25.75 1.90 -1.42
N GLN A 20 26.20 1.76 -0.18
CA GLN A 20 26.71 0.47 0.34
C GLN A 20 25.68 -0.66 0.27
N TRP A 21 24.40 -0.33 0.43
CA TRP A 21 23.32 -1.31 0.38
C TRP A 21 22.81 -1.59 -1.03
N HIS A 22 23.04 -0.70 -1.99
CA HIS A 22 22.66 -0.89 -3.39
C HIS A 22 23.26 -2.19 -3.97
N ASP A 23 24.55 -2.43 -3.74
CA ASP A 23 25.23 -3.63 -4.24
C ASP A 23 24.84 -4.93 -3.50
N ARG A 24 24.07 -4.80 -2.41
CA ARG A 24 23.59 -5.91 -1.58
C ARG A 24 22.12 -6.22 -1.84
N ASP A 25 21.55 -5.72 -2.92
CA ASP A 25 20.16 -5.96 -3.30
C ASP A 25 19.88 -7.48 -3.40
N PRO A 26 18.95 -8.02 -2.58
CA PRO A 26 18.62 -9.44 -2.60
C PRO A 26 17.97 -9.89 -3.92
N VAL A 27 17.27 -9.00 -4.63
CA VAL A 27 16.64 -9.29 -5.93
C VAL A 27 17.73 -9.50 -6.97
N LEU A 28 18.69 -8.57 -7.09
CA LEU A 28 19.83 -8.71 -7.99
C LEU A 28 20.66 -9.95 -7.66
N ARG A 29 20.84 -10.25 -6.37
CA ARG A 29 21.54 -11.47 -5.93
C ARG A 29 20.85 -12.74 -6.41
N LEU A 30 19.52 -12.79 -6.29
CA LEU A 30 18.73 -13.94 -6.72
C LEU A 30 18.67 -14.06 -8.25
N GLN A 31 18.46 -12.96 -8.97
CA GLN A 31 18.47 -12.96 -10.44
C GLN A 31 19.78 -13.54 -10.99
N ARG A 32 20.93 -13.04 -10.53
CA ARG A 32 22.25 -13.57 -10.93
C ARG A 32 22.43 -15.05 -10.61
N TYR A 33 21.85 -15.53 -9.50
CA TYR A 33 21.88 -16.94 -9.16
C TYR A 33 21.05 -17.77 -10.16
N LEU A 34 19.82 -17.33 -10.48
CA LEU A 34 18.93 -18.02 -11.40
C LEU A 34 19.43 -17.98 -12.85
N GLU A 35 20.09 -16.90 -13.27
CA GLU A 35 20.77 -16.81 -14.58
C GLU A 35 21.83 -17.90 -14.73
N LYS A 36 22.65 -18.10 -13.68
CA LYS A 36 23.66 -19.18 -13.67
C LYS A 36 23.04 -20.58 -13.72
N GLN A 37 21.81 -20.73 -13.25
CA GLN A 37 21.05 -21.98 -13.35
C GLN A 37 20.29 -22.12 -14.69
N GLY A 38 20.34 -21.12 -15.57
CA GLY A 38 19.57 -21.08 -16.82
C GLY A 38 18.06 -20.89 -16.62
N GLN A 39 17.65 -20.45 -15.42
CA GLN A 39 16.23 -20.27 -15.04
C GLN A 39 15.76 -18.82 -15.13
N TRP A 40 16.67 -17.88 -15.45
CA TRP A 40 16.37 -16.47 -15.62
C TRP A 40 16.98 -15.92 -16.89
N SER A 41 16.27 -14.98 -17.53
CA SER A 41 16.74 -14.21 -18.68
C SER A 41 16.06 -12.84 -18.68
N ALA A 42 16.62 -11.88 -19.44
CA ALA A 42 16.01 -10.56 -19.59
C ALA A 42 14.56 -10.64 -20.10
N ALA A 43 14.28 -11.55 -21.05
CA ALA A 43 12.93 -11.74 -21.57
C ALA A 43 11.93 -12.25 -20.52
N ILE A 44 12.37 -13.10 -19.59
CA ILE A 44 11.54 -13.53 -18.45
C ILE A 44 11.27 -12.35 -17.52
N GLY A 45 12.29 -11.54 -17.23
CA GLY A 45 12.18 -10.34 -16.41
C GLY A 45 11.19 -9.32 -16.99
N GLU A 46 11.34 -8.97 -18.27
CA GLU A 46 10.45 -8.03 -18.97
C GLU A 46 9.00 -8.52 -19.00
N ALA A 47 8.77 -9.81 -19.28
CA ALA A 47 7.43 -10.39 -19.26
C ALA A 47 6.80 -10.37 -17.86
N MET A 48 7.60 -10.66 -16.83
CA MET A 48 7.14 -10.63 -15.44
C MET A 48 6.83 -9.20 -14.98
N GLU A 49 7.66 -8.22 -15.32
CA GLU A 49 7.41 -6.80 -15.00
C GLU A 49 6.13 -6.29 -15.66
N ALA A 50 5.89 -6.64 -16.93
CA ALA A 50 4.67 -6.27 -17.65
C ALA A 50 3.42 -6.89 -17.00
N ASP A 51 3.49 -8.16 -16.60
CA ASP A 51 2.39 -8.84 -15.92
C ASP A 51 2.11 -8.22 -14.53
N ILE A 52 3.16 -7.95 -13.74
CA ILE A 52 3.03 -7.27 -12.44
C ILE A 52 2.41 -5.88 -12.62
N ALA A 53 2.86 -5.10 -13.61
CA ALA A 53 2.30 -3.78 -13.88
C ALA A 53 0.79 -3.85 -14.22
N ALA A 54 0.39 -4.83 -15.03
CA ALA A 54 -1.02 -5.05 -15.36
C ALA A 54 -1.85 -5.44 -14.13
N GLN A 55 -1.31 -6.28 -13.24
CA GLN A 55 -1.96 -6.65 -11.98
C GLN A 55 -2.10 -5.44 -11.04
N LEU A 56 -1.06 -4.61 -10.91
CA LEU A 56 -1.10 -3.39 -10.10
C LEU A 56 -2.15 -2.40 -10.63
N ASP A 57 -2.21 -2.18 -11.94
CA ASP A 57 -3.19 -1.30 -12.56
C ASP A 57 -4.62 -1.80 -12.35
N ALA A 58 -4.86 -3.11 -12.44
CA ALA A 58 -6.15 -3.70 -12.18
C ALA A 58 -6.57 -3.52 -10.70
N ALA A 59 -5.67 -3.87 -9.77
CA ALA A 59 -5.92 -3.72 -8.33
C ALA A 59 -6.14 -2.25 -7.93
N TRP A 60 -5.41 -1.32 -8.55
CA TRP A 60 -5.58 0.11 -8.31
C TRP A 60 -6.92 0.63 -8.82
N LYS A 61 -7.40 0.16 -9.98
CA LYS A 61 -8.73 0.49 -10.49
C LYS A 61 -9.84 -0.08 -9.61
N GLU A 62 -9.68 -1.32 -9.15
CA GLU A 62 -10.61 -1.94 -8.21
C GLU A 62 -10.69 -1.15 -6.90
N ALA A 63 -9.55 -0.80 -6.31
CA ALA A 63 -9.48 -0.04 -5.07
C ALA A 63 -10.12 1.34 -5.19
N GLN A 64 -9.91 2.05 -6.31
CA GLN A 64 -10.55 3.36 -6.56
C GLN A 64 -12.05 3.26 -6.80
N ALA A 65 -12.52 2.15 -7.36
CA ALA A 65 -13.94 1.90 -7.56
C ALA A 65 -14.66 1.50 -6.27
N TYR A 66 -13.91 1.16 -5.21
CA TYR A 66 -14.49 0.82 -3.92
C TYR A 66 -15.23 2.04 -3.34
N PRO A 67 -16.47 1.89 -2.87
CA PRO A 67 -17.26 3.02 -2.38
C PRO A 67 -16.58 3.67 -1.17
N VAL A 68 -16.68 5.00 -1.09
CA VAL A 68 -16.26 5.74 0.09
C VAL A 68 -17.07 5.26 1.29
N SER A 69 -16.39 5.00 2.40
CA SER A 69 -17.05 4.58 3.63
C SER A 69 -18.07 5.60 4.09
N THR A 70 -19.24 5.10 4.47
CA THR A 70 -20.29 5.88 5.10
C THR A 70 -19.90 6.29 6.51
N VAL A 71 -20.54 7.35 7.01
CA VAL A 71 -20.37 7.77 8.41
C VAL A 71 -20.82 6.66 9.38
N GLU A 72 -21.81 5.86 9.00
CA GLU A 72 -22.26 4.71 9.81
C GLU A 72 -21.17 3.67 9.99
N GLU A 73 -20.47 3.30 8.91
CA GLU A 73 -19.36 2.33 8.95
C GLU A 73 -18.22 2.75 9.88
N SER A 74 -18.01 4.06 10.09
CA SER A 74 -17.04 4.55 11.07
C SER A 74 -17.39 4.18 12.53
N LEU A 75 -18.66 3.84 12.80
CA LEU A 75 -19.18 3.50 14.13
C LEU A 75 -19.55 2.03 14.31
N THR A 76 -19.80 1.29 13.22
CA THR A 76 -20.33 -0.09 13.22
C THR A 76 -19.44 -1.10 13.94
N HIS A 77 -18.11 -0.94 13.89
CA HIS A 77 -17.15 -1.93 14.41
C HIS A 77 -16.42 -1.53 15.69
N VAL A 78 -16.93 -0.54 16.43
CA VAL A 78 -16.35 -0.10 17.72
C VAL A 78 -16.60 -1.14 18.83
N PHE A 79 -17.76 -1.80 18.81
CA PHE A 79 -18.12 -2.93 19.66
C PHE A 79 -18.82 -4.00 18.82
N ALA A 80 -18.99 -5.21 19.36
CA ALA A 80 -19.73 -6.28 18.69
C ALA A 80 -21.16 -5.87 18.33
N GLU A 81 -21.81 -5.08 19.19
CA GLU A 81 -23.10 -4.46 18.93
C GLU A 81 -23.02 -2.95 19.20
N MET A 82 -23.70 -2.18 18.36
CA MET A 82 -23.71 -0.72 18.51
C MET A 82 -24.43 -0.33 19.82
N THR A 83 -23.70 0.30 20.73
CA THR A 83 -24.23 0.75 22.02
C THR A 83 -25.30 1.85 21.84
N PRO A 84 -26.18 2.08 22.83
CA PRO A 84 -27.15 3.17 22.76
C PRO A 84 -26.53 4.55 22.50
N ARG A 85 -25.34 4.81 23.05
CA ARG A 85 -24.61 6.06 22.84
C ARG A 85 -24.12 6.21 21.39
N LEU A 86 -23.56 5.15 20.81
CA LEU A 86 -23.12 5.15 19.41
C LEU A 86 -24.31 5.35 18.45
N ARG A 87 -25.47 4.77 18.74
CA ARG A 87 -26.70 5.05 17.99
C ARG A 87 -27.09 6.52 18.03
N GLN A 88 -27.03 7.15 19.20
CA GLN A 88 -27.32 8.59 19.32
C GLN A 88 -26.32 9.45 18.52
N GLN A 89 -25.02 9.10 18.54
CA GLN A 89 -24.00 9.80 17.75
C GLN A 89 -24.22 9.65 16.25
N LEU A 90 -24.63 8.46 15.79
CA LEU A 90 -24.98 8.22 14.39
C LEU A 90 -26.14 9.12 13.94
N GLU A 91 -27.20 9.22 14.74
CA GLU A 91 -28.34 10.09 14.43
C GLU A 91 -27.94 11.57 14.34
N MET A 92 -27.06 12.04 15.24
CA MET A 92 -26.53 13.41 15.19
C MET A 92 -25.77 13.68 13.88
N LEU A 93 -24.86 12.78 13.51
CA LEU A 93 -24.03 12.92 12.30
C LEU A 93 -24.85 12.84 11.00
N LYS A 94 -25.88 12.00 10.97
CA LYS A 94 -26.85 11.95 9.86
C LYS A 94 -27.66 13.25 9.77
N GLY A 95 -28.05 13.84 10.91
CA GLY A 95 -28.76 15.12 10.97
C GLY A 95 -27.93 16.30 10.47
N GLU A 96 -26.63 16.35 10.80
CA GLU A 96 -25.70 17.39 10.33
C GLU A 96 -25.41 17.28 8.83
N SER A 97 -25.29 16.06 8.31
CA SER A 97 -25.04 15.81 6.88
C SER A 97 -26.20 16.24 5.96
N ASN A 98 -27.42 16.38 6.50
CA ASN A 98 -28.60 16.87 5.77
C ASN A 98 -28.72 18.42 5.75
N HIS A 99 -27.84 19.14 6.45
CA HIS A 99 -27.85 20.61 6.55
C HIS A 99 -26.63 21.28 5.91
N ALA A 100 -25.78 20.51 5.23
CA ALA A 100 -24.64 20.96 4.42
C ALA A 100 -24.95 20.75 2.92
#